data_AF-A0A3C0MEY3-F1
#
_entry.id   AF-A0A3C0MEY3-F1
#
_cell.length_a   1.000
_cell.length_b   1.000
_cell.length_c   1.000
_cell.angle_alpha   90.00
_cell.angle_beta   90.00
_cell.angle_gamma   90.00
#
_symmetry.space_group_name_H-M   'P 1'
#
loop_
_entity.id
_entity.type
_entity.pdbx_description
1 polymer ?
#
loop_
_entity_poly.entity_id
_entity_poly.type
_entity_poly.pdbx_seq_one_letter_code
_entity_poly.pdbx_strand_id
1 'polypeptide(L)' 'DIHDVTLFEKEARLGGHSNTKVIDYDGHRIAVDTGFIIFNVHTYPGLMQLFGELKLPIDKTLMGFSLEHQGRGISWAS' A
#
# COMPACT_ATOMS: atom_id res chain seq x y z
N ASP A 1 3.63 31.27 13.10
CA ASP A 1 2.68 31.36 11.98
C ASP A 1 1.61 30.32 12.10
N ILE A 2 0.36 30.73 11.91
CA ILE A 2 -0.82 29.85 11.82
C ILE A 2 -1.38 30.08 10.42
N HIS A 3 -1.60 29.00 9.67
CA HIS A 3 -2.17 29.06 8.33
C HIS A 3 -3.61 28.55 8.37
N ASP A 4 -4.49 29.20 7.60
CA ASP A 4 -5.82 28.67 7.31
C ASP A 4 -5.74 27.73 6.10
N VAL A 5 -6.05 26.46 6.30
CA VAL A 5 -5.84 25.39 5.31
C VAL A 5 -7.17 24.80 4.90
N THR A 6 -7.46 24.85 3.60
CA THR A 6 -8.62 24.17 3.00
C THR A 6 -8.14 23.02 2.11
N LEU A 7 -8.70 21.82 2.30
CA LEU A 7 -8.43 20.64 1.48
C LEU A 7 -9.63 20.33 0.58
N PHE A 8 -9.39 20.23 -0.72
CA PHE A 8 -10.40 19.82 -1.70
C PHE A 8 -10.10 18.40 -2.19
N GLU A 9 -11.06 17.50 -2.04
CA GLU A 9 -11.02 16.13 -2.54
C GLU A 9 -12.30 15.88 -3.34
N LYS A 10 -12.16 15.24 -4.50
CA LYS A 10 -13.28 14.95 -5.39
C LYS A 10 -14.09 13.76 -4.88
N GLU A 11 -13.40 12.76 -4.35
CA GLU A 11 -14.01 11.52 -3.88
C GLU A 11 -14.55 11.66 -2.45
N ALA A 12 -15.45 10.76 -2.06
CA ALA A 12 -16.01 10.73 -0.69
C ALA A 12 -15.01 10.22 0.38
N ARG A 13 -13.72 10.09 0.04
CA ARG A 13 -12.68 9.57 0.92
C ARG A 13 -11.33 10.21 0.59
N LEU A 14 -10.47 10.28 1.60
CA LEU A 14 -9.07 10.61 1.40
C LEU A 14 -8.29 9.40 0.85
N GLY A 15 -7.09 9.68 0.33
CA GLY A 15 -6.05 8.69 0.08
C GLY A 15 -5.78 8.36 -1.39
N GLY A 16 -6.70 8.68 -2.32
CA GLY A 16 -6.48 8.43 -3.75
C GLY A 16 -6.06 6.98 -4.04
N HIS A 17 -4.84 6.78 -4.52
CA HIS A 17 -4.28 5.45 -4.81
C HIS A 17 -4.06 4.57 -3.56
N SER A 18 -3.89 5.17 -2.37
CA SER A 18 -3.98 4.45 -1.10
C SER A 18 -5.45 4.13 -0.84
N ASN A 19 -5.83 2.88 -1.11
CA ASN A 19 -7.22 2.46 -1.17
C ASN A 19 -7.39 1.05 -0.60
N THR A 20 -7.98 0.99 0.59
CA THR A 20 -8.35 -0.26 1.25
C THR A 20 -9.83 -0.56 1.02
N LYS A 21 -10.16 -1.78 0.61
CA LYS A 21 -11.53 -2.27 0.47
C LYS A 21 -11.76 -3.41 1.46
N VAL A 22 -12.86 -3.35 2.18
CA VAL A 22 -13.28 -4.48 3.02
C VAL A 22 -14.12 -5.42 2.17
N ILE A 23 -13.63 -6.64 1.97
CA ILE A 23 -14.33 -7.70 1.24
C ILE A 23 -14.85 -8.75 2.24
N ASP A 24 -15.89 -9.47 1.84
CA ASP A 24 -16.33 -10.70 2.52
C ASP A 24 -15.78 -11.88 1.73
N TYR A 25 -14.93 -12.69 2.36
CA TYR A 25 -14.38 -13.91 1.81
C TYR A 25 -14.83 -15.08 2.70
N ASP A 26 -15.83 -15.83 2.23
CA ASP A 26 -16.43 -16.97 2.94
C ASP A 26 -16.89 -16.65 4.38
N GLY A 27 -17.51 -15.48 4.58
CA GLY A 27 -17.98 -15.00 5.88
C GLY A 27 -16.92 -14.27 6.71
N HIS A 28 -15.69 -14.17 6.20
CA HIS A 28 -14.61 -13.44 6.84
C HIS A 28 -14.43 -12.06 6.21
N ARG A 29 -14.63 -11.00 7.00
CA ARG A 29 -14.35 -9.63 6.56
C ARG A 29 -12.86 -9.38 6.55
N ILE A 30 -12.30 -9.07 5.38
CA ILE A 30 -10.87 -8.83 5.18
C ILE A 30 -10.67 -7.44 4.57
N ALA A 31 -9.77 -6.65 5.14
CA ALA A 31 -9.31 -5.40 4.56
C ALA A 31 -8.21 -5.70 3.52
N VAL A 32 -8.42 -5.28 2.27
CA VAL A 32 -7.51 -5.52 1.15
C VAL A 32 -7.12 -4.19 0.52
N ASP A 33 -5.83 -3.91 0.48
CA ASP A 33 -5.29 -2.76 -0.23
C ASP A 33 -5.24 -3.05 -1.74
N THR A 34 -5.77 -2.15 -2.56
CA THR A 34 -5.92 -2.38 -4.01
C THR A 34 -5.07 -1.43 -4.86
N GLY A 35 -4.21 -0.61 -4.26
CA GLY A 35 -3.38 0.35 -4.96
C GLY A 35 -2.01 0.45 -4.32
N PHE A 36 -1.88 1.32 -3.32
CA PHE A 36 -0.67 1.36 -2.50
C PHE A 36 -0.67 0.23 -1.46
N ILE A 37 0.08 -0.84 -1.71
CA ILE A 37 0.05 -2.07 -0.91
C ILE A 37 1.35 -2.36 -0.15
N ILE A 38 2.48 -1.80 -0.58
CA ILE A 38 3.80 -2.04 0.02
C ILE A 38 4.63 -0.77 0.02
N PHE A 39 5.56 -0.68 0.97
CA PHE A 39 6.60 0.33 1.04
C PHE A 39 7.89 -0.30 1.57
N ASN A 40 9.01 0.43 1.53
CA ASN A 40 10.24 0.03 2.23
C ASN A 40 10.89 1.22 2.92
N VAL A 41 11.65 0.91 3.98
CA VAL A 41 12.27 1.93 4.85
C VAL A 41 13.30 2.80 4.13
N HIS A 42 13.94 2.27 3.08
CA HIS A 42 15.01 2.98 2.37
C HIS A 42 14.47 4.07 1.45
N THR A 43 13.37 3.79 0.75
CA THR A 43 12.80 4.69 -0.26
C THR A 43 11.71 5.61 0.29
N TYR A 44 11.15 5.31 1.47
CA TYR A 44 10.05 6.10 2.08
C TYR A 44 10.38 6.66 3.48
N PRO A 45 11.51 7.36 3.69
CA PRO A 45 11.90 7.84 5.03
C PRO A 45 10.88 8.81 5.65
N GLY A 46 10.25 9.68 4.86
CA GLY A 46 9.22 10.61 5.36
C GLY A 46 7.93 9.89 5.77
N LEU A 47 7.52 8.86 5.02
CA LEU A 47 6.35 8.05 5.39
C LEU A 47 6.61 7.27 6.69
N MET A 48 7.83 6.76 6.88
CA MET A 48 8.23 6.10 8.12
C MET A 48 8.14 7.01 9.34
N GLN A 49 8.54 8.28 9.19
CA GLN A 49 8.40 9.27 10.25
C GLN A 49 6.92 9.51 10.59
N LEU A 50 6.08 9.72 9.57
CA LEU A 50 4.64 9.88 9.76
C LEU A 50 4.00 8.68 10.48
N PHE A 51 4.36 7.46 10.08
CA PHE A 51 3.88 6.24 10.75
C PHE A 51 4.35 6.17 12.21
N GLY A 52 5.58 6.57 12.50
CA GLY A 52 6.10 6.67 13.87
C GLY A 52 5.34 7.69 14.72
N GLU A 53 5.06 8.88 14.18
CA GLU A 53 4.28 9.92 14.86
C GLU A 53 2.84 9.46 15.15
N LEU A 54 2.22 8.80 14.18
CA LEU A 54 0.87 8.24 14.30
C LEU A 54 0.84 6.90 15.09
N LYS A 55 2.00 6.37 15.47
CA LYS A 55 2.16 5.07 16.16
C LYS A 55 1.49 3.91 15.43
N LEU A 56 1.58 3.91 14.10
CA LEU A 56 0.98 2.88 13.25
C LEU A 56 1.84 1.61 13.24
N PRO A 57 1.24 0.41 13.36
CA PRO A 57 1.95 -0.84 13.19
C PRO A 57 2.38 -1.01 11.73
N ILE A 58 3.51 -1.70 11.53
CA ILE A 58 3.99 -2.10 10.21
C ILE A 58 4.27 -3.60 10.22
N ASP A 59 3.88 -4.28 9.15
CA ASP A 59 4.14 -5.69 8.97
C ASP A 59 5.21 -5.93 7.92
N LYS A 60 6.11 -6.88 8.20
CA LYS A 60 7.12 -7.31 7.23
C LYS A 60 6.46 -8.28 6.25
N THR A 61 6.66 -8.01 4.97
CA THR A 61 6.27 -8.92 3.89
C THR A 61 7.47 -9.23 3.01
N LEU A 62 7.48 -10.43 2.43
CA LEU A 62 8.45 -10.83 1.41
C LEU A 62 7.79 -10.65 0.05
N MET A 63 8.43 -9.85 -0.80
CA MET A 63 8.00 -9.67 -2.18
C MET A 63 8.92 -10.47 -3.08
N GLY A 64 8.35 -11.47 -3.75
CA GLY A 64 9.02 -12.21 -4.81
C GLY A 64 8.69 -11.61 -6.17
N PHE A 65 9.61 -11.74 -7.11
CA PHE A 65 9.37 -11.47 -8.52
C PHE A 65 9.51 -12.77 -9.30
N SER A 66 8.53 -13.09 -10.14
CA SER A 66 8.60 -14.22 -11.06
C SER A 66 8.32 -13.75 -12.47
N LEU A 67 9.08 -14.30 -13.42
CA LEU A 67 8.93 -14.05 -14.84
C LEU A 67 8.91 -15.38 -15.58
N GLU A 68 8.00 -15.50 -16.52
CA GLU A 68 7.97 -16.62 -17.46
C GLU A 68 7.96 -16.08 -18.89
N HIS A 69 8.87 -16.58 -19.72
CA HIS A 69 8.93 -16.30 -21.14
C HIS A 69 8.46 -17.53 -21.93
N GLN A 70 7.16 -17.56 -22.21
CA GLN A 70 6.46 -18.65 -22.90
C GLN A 70 7.14 -19.06 -24.22
N GLY A 71 7.53 -18.09 -25.06
CA GLY A 71 8.13 -18.37 -26.37
C GLY A 71 9.52 -19.02 -26.35
N ARG A 72 10.16 -19.15 -25.18
CA ARG A 72 11.45 -19.83 -25.00
C ARG A 72 11.38 -20.95 -23.95
N GLY A 73 10.23 -21.13 -23.29
CA GLY A 73 10.10 -22.06 -22.17
C GLY A 73 11.02 -21.76 -20.99
N ILE A 74 11.33 -20.48 -20.73
CA ILE A 74 12.23 -20.06 -19.64
C ILE A 74 11.41 -19.42 -18.52
N SER A 75 11.58 -19.91 -17.30
CA SER A 75 11.02 -19.32 -16.08
C SER A 75 12.11 -18.95 -15.08
N TRP A 76 11.91 -17.86 -14.34
CA TRP A 76 12.77 -17.43 -13.24
C TRP A 76 11.93 -16.87 -12.08
N ALA A 77 12.37 -17.09 -10.84
CA ALA A 77 11.80 -16.48 -9.65
C ALA A 77 12.89 -16.17 -8.61
N SER A 78 12.70 -15.09 -7.85
CA SER A 78 13.51 -14.70 -6.69
C SER A 78 12.90 -15.15 -5.37
#